data_AF-A0A815A856-F1
#
_entry.id   AF-A0A815A856-F1
#
_cell.length_a   1.000
_cell.length_b   1.000
_cell.length_c   1.000
_cell.angle_alpha   90.00
_cell.angle_beta   90.00
_cell.angle_gamma   90.00
#
_symmetry.space_group_name_H-M   'P 1'
#
loop_
_entity.id
_entity.type
_entity.pdbx_description
1 polymer ?
#
loop_
_entity_poly.entity_id
_entity_poly.type
_entity_poly.pdbx_seq_one_letter_code
_entity_poly.pdbx_strand_id
1 'polypeptide(L)'
;METIQEKAKLADERIQQLKSLIATIGTRQLDPEIYINVLQEENTRLKTRVQTLVDELITLENQRGVTQQYDFVNKVPKAPTQSVTQPKKPVEVPQPRTKAAPAAAAAAASSDQQEAKDKKDKKKKVTNEEKPTKPVANTATDITRFDLRVGKIVSVEKHPDADSLYVEKIDVGEEKPRTVCSGLVKHLQTSDLDQKLVIVLCNLKPAKMRGITSEAMVMCASTPDKVEILEPPSNSKPGDRVQCEGYDCSSPDAQIKKELCDQILPDMTTNDKGEATFKGVLWKVANVQGLIKSKTLVNVPIK
;
A
#
# COMPACT_ATOMS: atom_id res chain seq x y z
N MET A 1 31.86 49.60 -36.96
CA MET A 1 31.04 49.55 -35.73
C MET A 1 29.77 48.72 -35.88
N GLU A 2 29.19 48.60 -37.09
CA GLU A 2 27.95 47.83 -37.36
C GLU A 2 27.93 46.41 -36.76
N THR A 3 29.02 45.65 -36.87
CA THR A 3 29.09 44.24 -36.44
C THR A 3 28.90 43.99 -34.94
N ILE A 4 29.00 45.01 -34.09
CA ILE A 4 28.70 44.89 -32.64
C ILE A 4 27.23 45.22 -32.39
N GLN A 5 26.69 46.24 -33.05
CA GLN A 5 25.30 46.68 -32.92
C GLN A 5 24.33 45.65 -33.50
N GLU A 6 24.71 44.98 -34.58
CA GLU A 6 23.95 43.90 -35.20
C GLU A 6 23.92 42.63 -34.31
N LYS A 7 25.05 42.29 -33.67
CA LYS A 7 25.11 41.22 -32.66
C LYS A 7 24.31 41.54 -31.40
N ALA A 8 24.25 42.82 -31.00
CA ALA A 8 23.41 43.25 -29.89
C ALA A 8 21.92 43.06 -30.20
N LYS A 9 21.46 43.51 -31.39
CA LYS A 9 20.08 43.26 -31.86
C LYS A 9 19.73 41.77 -31.89
N LEU A 10 20.61 40.94 -32.43
CA LEU A 10 20.40 39.49 -32.49
C LEU A 10 20.30 38.86 -31.09
N ALA A 11 21.09 39.35 -30.13
CA ALA A 11 21.00 38.93 -28.73
C ALA A 11 19.66 39.35 -28.09
N ASP A 12 19.20 40.58 -28.31
CA ASP A 12 17.92 41.08 -27.81
C ASP A 12 16.73 40.32 -28.40
N GLU A 13 16.74 40.04 -29.71
CA GLU A 13 15.74 39.18 -30.37
C GLU A 13 15.75 37.77 -29.77
N ARG A 14 16.93 37.19 -29.53
CA ARG A 14 17.05 35.87 -28.91
C ARG A 14 16.56 35.86 -27.46
N ILE A 15 16.78 36.93 -26.70
CA ILE A 15 16.25 37.12 -25.35
C ILE A 15 14.72 37.25 -25.39
N GLN A 16 14.13 37.95 -26.37
CA GLN A 16 12.67 38.01 -26.53
C GLN A 16 12.07 36.65 -26.88
N GLN A 17 12.69 35.89 -27.80
CA GLN A 17 12.27 34.51 -28.13
C GLN A 17 12.33 33.59 -26.92
N LEU A 18 13.40 33.66 -26.11
CA LEU A 18 13.53 32.86 -24.89
C LEU A 18 12.49 33.27 -23.84
N LYS A 19 12.19 34.56 -23.69
CA LYS A 19 11.13 35.05 -22.80
C LYS A 19 9.74 34.55 -23.21
N SER A 20 9.39 34.56 -24.51
CA SER A 20 8.09 34.05 -24.96
C SER A 20 7.97 32.53 -24.84
N LEU A 21 9.07 31.79 -25.05
CA LEU A 21 9.13 30.35 -24.79
C LEU A 21 8.97 30.03 -23.29
N ILE A 22 9.65 30.76 -22.41
CA ILE A 22 9.51 30.60 -20.95
C ILE A 22 8.07 30.92 -20.51
N ALA A 23 7.45 31.97 -21.04
CA ALA A 23 6.05 32.28 -20.76
C ALA A 23 5.10 31.14 -21.21
N THR A 24 5.28 30.63 -22.44
CA THR A 24 4.49 29.51 -22.99
C THR A 24 4.70 28.20 -22.22
N ILE A 25 5.91 27.96 -21.67
CA ILE A 25 6.20 26.81 -20.81
C ILE A 25 5.60 27.00 -19.41
N GLY A 26 5.61 28.23 -18.88
CA GLY A 26 4.96 28.59 -17.63
C GLY A 26 3.46 28.32 -17.66
N THR A 27 2.77 28.72 -18.73
CA THR A 27 1.34 28.40 -18.97
C THR A 27 1.08 26.93 -19.34
N ARG A 28 2.13 26.09 -19.40
CA ARG A 28 2.02 24.63 -19.66
C ARG A 28 2.20 23.80 -18.39
N GLN A 29 2.44 24.42 -17.23
CA GLN A 29 1.91 23.84 -16.00
C GLN A 29 0.39 23.84 -16.14
N LEU A 30 -0.21 22.64 -16.20
CA LEU A 30 -1.65 22.46 -16.27
C LEU A 30 -2.31 23.34 -15.21
N ASP A 31 -3.06 24.37 -15.63
CA ASP A 31 -3.76 25.24 -14.70
C ASP A 31 -4.57 24.37 -13.74
N PRO A 32 -4.38 24.50 -12.41
CA PRO A 32 -5.03 23.62 -11.45
C PRO A 32 -6.55 23.59 -11.63
N GLU A 33 -7.16 24.70 -12.03
CA GLU A 33 -8.58 24.79 -12.37
C GLU A 33 -8.97 23.93 -13.58
N ILE A 34 -8.18 23.92 -14.65
CA ILE A 34 -8.43 23.07 -15.83
C ILE A 34 -8.35 21.59 -15.44
N TYR A 35 -7.34 21.21 -14.66
CA TYR A 35 -7.19 19.83 -14.19
C TYR A 35 -8.33 19.41 -13.24
N ILE A 36 -8.74 20.30 -12.32
CA ILE A 36 -9.89 20.09 -11.44
C ILE A 36 -11.18 19.95 -12.26
N ASN A 37 -11.41 20.78 -13.27
CA ASN A 37 -12.61 20.72 -14.12
C ASN A 37 -12.67 19.40 -14.91
N VAL A 38 -11.56 18.97 -15.52
CA VAL A 38 -11.47 17.66 -16.21
C VAL A 38 -11.75 16.51 -15.25
N LEU A 39 -11.16 16.53 -14.04
CA LEU A 39 -11.45 15.51 -13.02
C LEU A 39 -12.91 15.55 -12.55
N GLN A 40 -13.54 16.73 -12.43
CA GLN A 40 -14.95 16.85 -12.05
C GLN A 40 -15.88 16.33 -13.15
N GLU A 41 -15.58 16.60 -14.42
CA GLU A 41 -16.32 16.07 -15.56
C GLU A 41 -16.19 14.54 -15.65
N GLU A 42 -14.98 14.00 -15.51
CA GLU A 42 -14.75 12.56 -15.51
C GLU A 42 -15.44 11.87 -14.32
N ASN A 43 -15.34 12.42 -13.11
CA ASN A 43 -16.07 11.92 -11.94
C ASN A 43 -17.60 11.97 -12.15
N THR A 44 -18.11 12.99 -12.83
CA THR A 44 -19.55 13.11 -13.15
C THR A 44 -19.96 12.04 -14.17
N ARG A 45 -19.18 11.86 -15.23
CA ARG A 45 -19.38 10.80 -16.23
C ARG A 45 -19.35 9.40 -15.62
N LEU A 46 -18.40 9.13 -14.72
CA LEU A 46 -18.28 7.86 -14.01
C LEU A 46 -19.48 7.62 -13.08
N LYS A 47 -19.92 8.63 -12.31
CA LYS A 47 -21.14 8.56 -11.49
C LYS A 47 -22.38 8.23 -12.33
N THR A 48 -22.58 8.91 -13.45
CA THR A 48 -23.69 8.63 -14.38
C THR A 48 -23.62 7.20 -14.92
N ARG A 49 -22.43 6.72 -15.30
CA ARG A 49 -22.26 5.35 -15.80
C ARG A 49 -22.54 4.30 -14.72
N VAL A 50 -22.12 4.54 -13.48
CA VAL A 50 -22.47 3.69 -12.32
C VAL A 50 -23.99 3.66 -12.12
N GLN A 51 -24.66 4.82 -12.16
CA GLN A 51 -26.12 4.87 -12.04
C GLN A 51 -26.82 4.06 -13.13
N THR A 52 -26.43 4.22 -14.40
CA THR A 52 -27.01 3.44 -15.51
C THR A 52 -26.84 1.93 -15.31
N LEU A 53 -25.66 1.48 -14.83
CA LEU A 53 -25.41 0.07 -14.56
C LEU A 53 -26.21 -0.45 -13.36
N VAL A 54 -26.46 0.39 -12.34
CA VAL A 54 -27.36 0.08 -11.22
C VAL A 54 -28.81 -0.06 -11.71
N ASP A 55 -29.29 0.86 -12.56
CA ASP A 55 -30.65 0.81 -13.12
C ASP A 55 -30.85 -0.42 -14.04
N GLU A 56 -29.82 -0.78 -14.82
CA GLU A 56 -29.79 -2.00 -15.65
C GLU A 56 -29.79 -3.27 -14.78
N LEU A 57 -28.99 -3.31 -13.71
CA LEU A 57 -28.97 -4.41 -12.73
C LEU A 57 -30.35 -4.58 -12.07
N ILE A 58 -30.94 -3.50 -11.56
CA ILE A 58 -32.29 -3.50 -10.96
C ILE A 58 -33.33 -4.02 -11.96
N THR A 59 -33.20 -3.65 -13.24
CA THR A 59 -34.11 -4.15 -14.30
C THR A 59 -33.96 -5.67 -14.49
N LEU A 60 -32.73 -6.19 -14.54
CA LEU A 60 -32.44 -7.62 -14.68
C LEU A 60 -32.82 -8.44 -13.44
N GLU A 61 -32.66 -7.88 -12.23
CA GLU A 61 -33.05 -8.51 -10.97
C GLU A 61 -34.58 -8.62 -10.85
N ASN A 62 -35.31 -7.54 -11.17
CA ASN A 62 -36.78 -7.55 -11.24
C ASN A 62 -37.30 -8.59 -12.25
N GLN A 63 -36.67 -8.74 -13.41
CA GLN A 63 -37.00 -9.78 -14.39
C GLN A 63 -36.78 -11.21 -13.85
N ARG A 64 -35.87 -11.39 -12.89
CA ARG A 64 -35.56 -12.68 -12.25
C ARG A 64 -36.33 -12.90 -10.94
N GLY A 65 -37.22 -11.98 -10.55
CA GLY A 65 -37.98 -12.06 -9.31
C GLY A 65 -37.14 -11.86 -8.04
N VAL A 66 -35.93 -11.29 -8.17
CA VAL A 66 -35.06 -10.92 -7.06
C VAL A 66 -35.20 -9.42 -6.84
N THR A 67 -35.44 -9.00 -5.61
CA THR A 67 -35.55 -7.57 -5.27
C THR A 67 -34.41 -7.20 -4.33
N GLN A 68 -33.28 -6.77 -4.87
CA GLN A 68 -32.24 -6.08 -4.11
C GLN A 68 -32.16 -4.62 -4.57
N GLN A 69 -32.09 -3.71 -3.61
CA GLN A 69 -32.17 -2.27 -3.88
C GLN A 69 -30.86 -1.62 -3.42
N TYR A 70 -29.91 -1.52 -4.34
CA TYR A 70 -28.59 -0.93 -4.10
C TYR A 70 -28.53 0.53 -4.56
N ASP A 71 -28.66 1.48 -3.64
CA ASP A 71 -28.27 2.88 -3.89
C ASP A 71 -26.79 3.05 -3.53
N PHE A 72 -25.94 2.95 -4.54
CA PHE A 72 -24.48 3.07 -4.40
C PHE A 72 -24.00 4.51 -4.17
N VAL A 73 -24.86 5.51 -4.42
CA VAL A 73 -24.48 6.93 -4.45
C VAL A 73 -24.64 7.58 -3.08
N ASN A 74 -25.72 7.24 -2.35
CA ASN A 74 -26.07 7.94 -1.09
C ASN A 74 -25.56 7.27 0.20
N LYS A 75 -24.98 6.06 0.14
CA LYS A 75 -24.52 5.28 1.32
C LYS A 75 -25.60 5.08 2.43
N VAL A 76 -26.88 5.00 2.06
CA VAL A 76 -27.98 4.72 3.00
C VAL A 76 -28.68 3.41 2.62
N PRO A 77 -28.72 2.40 3.51
CA PRO A 77 -29.57 1.22 3.31
C PRO A 77 -31.05 1.63 3.43
N LYS A 78 -31.83 1.41 2.38
CA LYS A 78 -33.29 1.54 2.46
C LYS A 78 -33.88 0.22 2.97
N ALA A 79 -34.77 0.30 3.96
CA ALA A 79 -35.29 -0.89 4.64
C ALA A 79 -36.10 -1.80 3.70
N PRO A 80 -36.02 -3.14 3.85
CA PRO A 80 -36.75 -4.07 2.98
C PRO A 80 -38.23 -4.15 3.37
N THR A 81 -39.11 -3.66 2.47
CA THR A 81 -40.55 -3.90 2.59
C THR A 81 -40.89 -5.24 1.93
N GLN A 82 -41.15 -6.27 2.73
CA GLN A 82 -41.66 -7.54 2.22
C GLN A 82 -43.15 -7.44 1.86
N SER A 83 -43.53 -7.89 0.67
CA SER A 83 -44.90 -8.29 0.36
C SER A 83 -44.89 -9.55 -0.50
N VAL A 84 -45.10 -10.69 0.17
CA VAL A 84 -45.22 -12.02 -0.46
C VAL A 84 -46.50 -12.10 -1.27
N THR A 85 -46.41 -12.47 -2.55
CA THR A 85 -47.53 -13.16 -3.22
C THR A 85 -47.03 -14.16 -4.28
N GLN A 86 -47.26 -15.45 -4.04
CA GLN A 86 -47.16 -16.50 -5.06
C GLN A 86 -48.49 -16.61 -5.83
N PRO A 87 -48.46 -17.13 -7.07
CA PRO A 87 -49.57 -17.92 -7.60
C PRO A 87 -49.17 -19.39 -7.79
N LYS A 88 -49.96 -20.31 -7.22
CA LYS A 88 -49.84 -21.76 -7.39
C LYS A 88 -50.43 -22.21 -8.73
N LYS A 89 -49.98 -23.37 -9.25
CA LYS A 89 -50.88 -24.40 -9.81
C LYS A 89 -50.32 -25.81 -9.55
N PRO A 90 -51.17 -26.85 -9.33
CA PRO A 90 -50.73 -28.13 -8.74
C PRO A 90 -50.77 -29.33 -9.71
N VAL A 91 -50.04 -30.40 -9.38
CA VAL A 91 -50.29 -31.78 -9.86
C VAL A 91 -49.97 -32.78 -8.74
N GLU A 92 -50.82 -33.80 -8.58
CA GLU A 92 -50.74 -34.96 -7.66
C GLU A 92 -51.16 -36.21 -8.47
N VAL A 93 -50.92 -37.49 -8.12
CA VAL A 93 -50.55 -38.26 -6.90
C VAL A 93 -49.67 -39.47 -7.37
N PRO A 94 -49.34 -40.55 -6.61
CA PRO A 94 -49.32 -40.82 -5.15
C PRO A 94 -47.99 -41.46 -4.62
N GLN A 95 -47.98 -41.81 -3.32
CA GLN A 95 -46.91 -42.43 -2.49
C GLN A 95 -46.90 -43.99 -2.57
N PRO A 96 -46.36 -44.83 -1.63
CA PRO A 96 -45.43 -44.64 -0.48
C PRO A 96 -44.34 -45.74 -0.25
N ARG A 97 -43.41 -45.54 0.72
CA ARG A 97 -42.85 -46.50 1.72
C ARG A 97 -41.65 -45.89 2.49
N THR A 98 -41.77 -45.43 3.75
CA THR A 98 -41.70 -46.14 5.08
C THR A 98 -40.30 -46.38 5.68
N LYS A 99 -40.14 -45.96 6.96
CA LYS A 99 -39.10 -46.34 7.97
C LYS A 99 -37.67 -45.81 7.73
N ALA A 100 -36.85 -45.48 8.74
CA ALA A 100 -37.07 -45.23 10.18
C ALA A 100 -35.87 -44.45 10.79
N ALA A 101 -36.06 -43.85 11.97
CA ALA A 101 -35.01 -43.42 12.91
C ALA A 101 -35.05 -44.36 14.15
N PRO A 102 -34.22 -44.23 15.23
CA PRO A 102 -33.25 -43.16 15.55
C PRO A 102 -31.93 -43.58 16.30
N ALA A 103 -31.14 -42.56 16.67
CA ALA A 103 -30.43 -42.36 17.96
C ALA A 103 -29.06 -42.99 18.31
N ALA A 104 -28.32 -42.19 19.12
CA ALA A 104 -27.31 -42.54 20.15
C ALA A 104 -25.90 -43.03 19.71
N ALA A 105 -24.81 -42.83 20.48
CA ALA A 105 -24.45 -41.87 21.56
C ALA A 105 -22.95 -42.05 21.96
N ALA A 106 -22.43 -41.19 22.84
CA ALA A 106 -21.22 -41.38 23.70
C ALA A 106 -19.82 -41.43 23.03
N ALA A 107 -18.68 -41.23 23.72
CA ALA A 107 -18.32 -40.42 24.91
C ALA A 107 -16.78 -40.50 25.18
N ALA A 108 -16.24 -39.57 26.00
CA ALA A 108 -15.03 -39.71 26.85
C ALA A 108 -13.62 -39.86 26.19
N ALA A 109 -12.48 -39.46 26.81
CA ALA A 109 -12.20 -38.54 27.94
C ALA A 109 -10.68 -38.22 28.06
N SER A 110 -10.35 -37.14 28.79
CA SER A 110 -9.11 -36.88 29.58
C SER A 110 -7.71 -37.01 28.92
N SER A 111 -6.78 -36.05 29.10
CA SER A 111 -6.18 -35.74 30.41
C SER A 111 -5.30 -34.48 30.40
N ASP A 112 -5.30 -33.76 31.53
CA ASP A 112 -4.44 -32.61 31.85
C ASP A 112 -2.98 -32.99 32.15
N GLN A 113 -2.06 -32.03 31.99
CA GLN A 113 -1.08 -31.70 33.05
C GLN A 113 -0.50 -30.29 32.93
N GLN A 114 -0.04 -29.75 34.06
CA GLN A 114 0.14 -28.31 34.33
C GLN A 114 1.28 -28.10 35.34
N GLU A 115 2.18 -27.14 35.09
CA GLU A 115 3.07 -26.43 36.05
C GLU A 115 3.77 -25.29 35.26
N ALA A 116 3.73 -23.99 35.61
CA ALA A 116 4.23 -23.27 36.80
C ALA A 116 5.77 -23.41 36.98
N LYS A 117 6.59 -22.39 37.30
CA LYS A 117 6.46 -20.94 37.62
C LYS A 117 7.90 -20.36 37.61
N ASP A 118 8.13 -19.07 37.32
CA ASP A 118 8.64 -18.08 38.31
C ASP A 118 8.87 -16.67 37.69
N LYS A 119 9.05 -15.66 38.57
CA LYS A 119 9.24 -14.22 38.29
C LYS A 119 10.70 -13.81 38.49
N LYS A 120 11.16 -12.76 37.77
CA LYS A 120 11.91 -11.68 38.43
C LYS A 120 11.83 -10.33 37.72
N ASP A 121 11.74 -9.28 38.52
CA ASP A 121 11.57 -7.87 38.15
C ASP A 121 12.84 -7.08 38.52
N LYS A 122 13.34 -6.19 37.64
CA LYS A 122 14.17 -5.02 38.04
C LYS A 122 14.38 -3.92 36.97
N LYS A 123 13.42 -2.99 36.90
CA LYS A 123 13.55 -1.51 37.01
C LYS A 123 14.88 -0.77 36.61
N LYS A 124 14.73 0.24 35.71
CA LYS A 124 15.54 1.49 35.49
C LYS A 124 17.02 1.35 35.07
N LYS A 125 17.51 2.14 34.09
CA LYS A 125 17.72 3.61 34.21
C LYS A 125 17.78 4.33 32.85
N VAL A 126 17.33 5.59 32.83
CA VAL A 126 17.50 6.55 31.72
C VAL A 126 18.79 7.36 31.94
N THR A 127 19.56 7.61 30.88
CA THR A 127 20.38 8.83 30.74
C THR A 127 20.54 9.16 29.25
N ASN A 128 20.20 10.39 28.90
CA ASN A 128 20.37 11.02 27.60
C ASN A 128 21.78 11.63 27.51
N GLU A 129 22.48 11.51 26.39
CA GLU A 129 23.53 12.46 26.00
C GLU A 129 23.93 12.29 24.52
N GLU A 130 23.68 13.32 23.72
CA GLU A 130 24.20 13.46 22.35
C GLU A 130 25.66 13.98 22.39
N LYS A 131 26.53 13.49 21.51
CA LYS A 131 27.31 14.34 20.56
C LYS A 131 28.14 13.51 19.55
N PRO A 132 28.57 14.13 18.42
CA PRO A 132 28.88 13.40 17.18
C PRO A 132 30.37 13.30 16.82
N THR A 133 30.74 12.35 15.96
CA THR A 133 31.91 12.47 15.04
C THR A 133 31.82 11.53 13.82
N LYS A 134 31.84 12.14 12.63
CA LYS A 134 32.61 11.87 11.37
C LYS A 134 33.00 10.41 10.93
N PRO A 135 33.18 10.20 9.61
CA PRO A 135 32.93 8.90 8.98
C PRO A 135 34.06 7.87 9.19
N VAL A 136 33.65 6.62 9.38
CA VAL A 136 34.52 5.44 9.46
C VAL A 136 33.96 4.35 8.56
N ALA A 137 34.84 3.61 7.88
CA ALA A 137 34.47 2.65 6.84
C ALA A 137 33.54 1.51 7.33
N ASN A 138 32.45 1.31 6.57
CA ASN A 138 31.59 0.13 6.38
C ASN A 138 31.69 -1.02 7.41
N THR A 139 31.52 -0.67 8.68
CA THR A 139 31.42 -1.61 9.82
C THR A 139 30.15 -1.40 10.64
N ALA A 140 29.39 -0.34 10.36
CA ALA A 140 28.11 -0.09 10.99
C ALA A 140 27.07 -1.13 10.58
N THR A 141 26.26 -1.56 11.55
CA THR A 141 24.95 -2.19 11.32
C THR A 141 23.90 -1.07 11.35
N ASP A 142 23.60 -0.52 10.18
CA ASP A 142 22.63 0.56 10.05
C ASP A 142 21.88 0.51 8.70
N ILE A 143 20.98 1.46 8.51
CA ILE A 143 20.09 1.57 7.35
C ILE A 143 20.82 1.74 6.01
N THR A 144 22.11 2.13 5.97
CA THR A 144 22.86 2.30 4.70
C THR A 144 22.92 1.03 3.88
N ARG A 145 22.88 -0.13 4.55
CA ARG A 145 22.94 -1.45 3.93
C ARG A 145 21.64 -1.89 3.26
N PHE A 146 20.51 -1.24 3.53
CA PHE A 146 19.22 -1.57 2.93
C PHE A 146 19.02 -0.85 1.59
N ASP A 147 18.70 -1.61 0.54
CA ASP A 147 18.26 -1.05 -0.74
C ASP A 147 16.76 -0.75 -0.67
N LEU A 148 16.42 0.38 -0.06
CA LEU A 148 15.05 0.89 0.05
C LEU A 148 14.71 1.76 -1.16
N ARG A 149 13.66 1.37 -1.90
CA ARG A 149 13.17 2.10 -3.07
C ARG A 149 11.68 2.34 -3.02
N VAL A 150 11.23 3.37 -3.73
CA VAL A 150 9.83 3.57 -4.08
C VAL A 150 9.46 2.52 -5.13
N GLY A 151 8.38 1.79 -4.89
CA GLY A 151 7.77 0.88 -5.85
C GLY A 151 6.34 1.29 -6.18
N LYS A 152 5.85 0.90 -7.36
CA LYS A 152 4.43 1.01 -7.73
C LYS A 152 3.85 -0.39 -7.92
N ILE A 153 2.77 -0.70 -7.20
CA ILE A 153 2.01 -1.94 -7.42
C ILE A 153 1.31 -1.83 -8.77
N VAL A 154 1.67 -2.70 -9.71
CA VAL A 154 1.14 -2.77 -11.08
C VAL A 154 -0.05 -3.71 -11.16
N SER A 155 -0.01 -4.81 -10.40
CA SER A 155 -1.15 -5.71 -10.18
C SER A 155 -1.05 -6.35 -8.80
N VAL A 156 -2.20 -6.78 -8.27
CA VAL A 156 -2.33 -7.42 -6.96
C VAL A 156 -3.42 -8.49 -7.01
N GLU A 157 -3.05 -9.74 -6.75
CA GLU A 157 -3.93 -10.90 -6.79
C GLU A 157 -3.85 -11.66 -5.46
N LYS A 158 -4.91 -12.38 -5.06
CA LYS A 158 -4.81 -13.27 -3.90
C LYS A 158 -3.94 -14.47 -4.25
N HIS A 159 -3.08 -14.89 -3.32
CA HIS A 159 -2.23 -16.06 -3.53
C HIS A 159 -3.10 -17.33 -3.66
N PRO A 160 -2.93 -18.16 -4.72
CA PRO A 160 -3.80 -19.31 -4.98
C PRO A 160 -3.84 -20.31 -3.82
N ASP A 161 -2.67 -20.61 -3.24
CA ASP A 161 -2.54 -21.57 -2.13
C ASP A 161 -2.45 -20.92 -0.72
N ALA A 162 -2.85 -19.65 -0.56
CA ALA A 162 -2.70 -18.95 0.73
C ALA A 162 -3.65 -17.76 0.96
N ASP A 163 -4.74 -17.99 1.70
CA ASP A 163 -5.78 -16.97 2.00
C ASP A 163 -5.28 -15.69 2.69
N SER A 164 -4.14 -15.75 3.38
CA SER A 164 -3.55 -14.61 4.09
C SER A 164 -2.55 -13.81 3.27
N LEU A 165 -2.23 -14.23 2.04
CA LEU A 165 -1.21 -13.62 1.21
C LEU A 165 -1.79 -13.00 -0.06
N TYR A 166 -1.29 -11.82 -0.41
CA TYR A 166 -1.38 -11.28 -1.76
C TYR A 166 -0.12 -11.65 -2.55
N VAL A 167 -0.23 -11.60 -3.88
CA VAL A 167 0.86 -11.66 -4.84
C VAL A 167 0.82 -10.37 -5.63
N GLU A 168 1.80 -9.50 -5.41
CA GLU A 168 1.94 -8.24 -6.12
C GLU A 168 2.97 -8.34 -7.24
N LYS A 169 2.73 -7.60 -8.32
CA LYS A 169 3.77 -7.20 -9.27
C LYS A 169 4.12 -5.75 -9.00
N ILE A 170 5.34 -5.49 -8.53
CA ILE A 170 5.78 -4.16 -8.12
C ILE A 170 6.88 -3.66 -9.05
N ASP A 171 6.60 -2.58 -9.78
CA ASP A 171 7.61 -1.84 -10.52
C ASP A 171 8.49 -1.07 -9.53
N VAL A 172 9.80 -1.32 -9.57
CA VAL A 172 10.83 -0.66 -8.74
C VAL A 172 11.90 0.04 -9.59
N GLY A 173 11.53 0.48 -10.80
CA GLY A 173 12.41 1.15 -11.75
C GLY A 173 13.42 0.21 -12.42
N GLU A 174 13.10 -1.08 -12.52
CA GLU A 174 13.90 -2.13 -13.15
C GLU A 174 13.23 -2.59 -14.46
N GLU A 175 13.94 -3.34 -15.32
CA GLU A 175 13.40 -3.81 -16.62
C GLU A 175 12.07 -4.58 -16.48
N LYS A 176 11.87 -5.26 -15.35
CA LYS A 176 10.71 -6.10 -15.06
C LYS A 176 10.19 -5.84 -13.65
N PRO A 177 8.87 -5.72 -13.45
CA PRO A 177 8.27 -5.68 -12.12
C PRO A 177 8.63 -6.92 -11.32
N ARG A 178 9.02 -6.73 -10.06
CA ARG A 178 9.32 -7.81 -9.12
C ARG A 178 8.05 -8.47 -8.61
N THR A 179 8.14 -9.76 -8.34
CA THR A 179 7.08 -10.52 -7.65
C THR A 179 7.26 -10.36 -6.15
N VAL A 180 6.22 -9.92 -5.46
CA VAL A 180 6.21 -9.78 -4.00
C VAL A 180 5.03 -10.58 -3.45
N CYS A 181 5.19 -11.14 -2.25
CA CYS A 181 4.12 -11.82 -1.53
C CYS A 181 3.92 -11.17 -0.16
N SER A 182 2.90 -10.33 -0.02
CA SER A 182 2.62 -9.61 1.23
C SER A 182 1.56 -10.30 2.09
N GLY A 183 1.68 -10.16 3.41
CA GLY A 183 0.72 -10.68 4.40
C GLY A 183 -0.49 -9.78 4.65
N LEU A 184 -0.90 -8.97 3.67
CA LEU A 184 -1.79 -7.81 3.89
C LEU A 184 -3.29 -8.09 3.76
N VAL A 185 -3.71 -9.30 3.37
CA VAL A 185 -5.12 -9.65 3.08
C VAL A 185 -6.09 -9.39 4.26
N LYS A 186 -5.59 -9.46 5.51
CA LYS A 186 -6.39 -9.20 6.72
C LYS A 186 -6.52 -7.71 7.07
N HIS A 187 -5.71 -6.84 6.45
CA HIS A 187 -5.55 -5.44 6.85
C HIS A 187 -5.93 -4.44 5.76
N LEU A 188 -5.77 -4.80 4.48
CA LEU A 188 -6.00 -3.93 3.33
C LEU A 188 -6.77 -4.66 2.24
N GLN A 189 -7.62 -3.95 1.50
CA GLN A 189 -8.32 -4.50 0.35
C GLN A 189 -7.46 -4.39 -0.91
N THR A 190 -7.72 -5.21 -1.92
CA THR A 190 -7.03 -5.17 -3.22
C THR A 190 -7.11 -3.77 -3.86
N SER A 191 -8.22 -3.06 -3.68
CA SER A 191 -8.42 -1.66 -4.12
C SER A 191 -7.59 -0.62 -3.37
N ASP A 192 -7.10 -0.92 -2.15
CA ASP A 192 -6.16 -0.05 -1.42
C ASP A 192 -4.71 -0.21 -1.89
N LEU A 193 -4.45 -1.24 -2.71
CA LEU A 193 -3.13 -1.67 -3.15
C LEU A 193 -2.90 -1.42 -4.65
N ASP A 194 -3.93 -1.57 -5.50
CA ASP A 194 -3.79 -1.38 -6.94
C ASP A 194 -3.32 0.05 -7.30
N GLN A 195 -2.40 0.13 -8.26
CA GLN A 195 -1.69 1.33 -8.73
C GLN A 195 -0.96 2.15 -7.64
N LYS A 196 -0.88 1.66 -6.40
CA LYS A 196 -0.37 2.42 -5.26
C LYS A 196 1.16 2.49 -5.24
N LEU A 197 1.67 3.65 -4.84
CA LEU A 197 3.08 3.84 -4.49
C LEU A 197 3.35 3.38 -3.06
N VAL A 198 4.41 2.60 -2.89
CA VAL A 198 4.82 1.96 -1.63
C VAL A 198 6.34 2.07 -1.46
N ILE A 199 6.85 1.87 -0.25
CA ILE A 199 8.30 1.64 -0.03
C ILE A 199 8.58 0.14 -0.04
N VAL A 200 9.67 -0.25 -0.70
CA VAL A 200 10.07 -1.65 -0.92
C VAL A 200 11.53 -1.84 -0.51
N LEU A 201 11.82 -2.93 0.20
CA LEU A 201 13.18 -3.40 0.47
C LEU A 201 13.61 -4.43 -0.57
N CYS A 202 14.58 -4.07 -1.41
CA CYS A 202 14.93 -4.75 -2.66
C CYS A 202 16.16 -5.69 -2.59
N ASN A 203 16.96 -5.65 -1.52
CA ASN A 203 18.18 -6.47 -1.42
C ASN A 203 18.08 -7.67 -0.44
N LEU A 204 16.87 -8.03 -0.02
CA LEU A 204 16.65 -9.28 0.73
C LEU A 204 17.00 -10.51 -0.13
N LYS A 205 17.37 -11.62 0.53
CA LYS A 205 17.41 -12.92 -0.13
C LYS A 205 15.98 -13.32 -0.57
N PRO A 206 15.74 -13.61 -1.86
CA PRO A 206 14.42 -14.04 -2.32
C PRO A 206 13.93 -15.28 -1.57
N ALA A 207 12.66 -15.25 -1.14
CA ALA A 207 12.08 -16.26 -0.26
C ALA A 207 10.86 -16.90 -0.92
N LYS A 208 10.77 -18.24 -0.88
CA LYS A 208 9.60 -18.95 -1.40
C LYS A 208 8.49 -18.97 -0.35
N MET A 209 7.35 -18.39 -0.71
CA MET A 209 6.12 -18.40 0.08
C MET A 209 5.11 -19.23 -0.69
N ARG A 210 4.77 -20.42 -0.17
CA ARG A 210 3.73 -21.32 -0.73
C ARG A 210 3.88 -21.65 -2.23
N GLY A 211 5.12 -21.63 -2.74
CA GLY A 211 5.46 -21.97 -4.13
C GLY A 211 5.93 -20.77 -4.95
N ILE A 212 5.44 -19.57 -4.65
CA ILE A 212 5.82 -18.32 -5.33
C ILE A 212 7.06 -17.73 -4.65
N THR A 213 7.99 -17.17 -5.43
CA THR A 213 9.18 -16.49 -4.91
C THR A 213 8.89 -15.00 -4.71
N SER A 214 8.98 -14.51 -3.48
CA SER A 214 9.00 -13.07 -3.18
C SER A 214 10.42 -12.53 -3.34
N GLU A 215 10.58 -11.55 -4.21
CA GLU A 215 11.85 -10.94 -4.64
C GLU A 215 12.14 -9.60 -3.94
N ALA A 216 11.22 -9.14 -3.10
CA ALA A 216 11.31 -7.96 -2.26
C ALA A 216 10.31 -8.04 -1.08
N MET A 217 10.23 -6.97 -0.28
CA MET A 217 9.29 -6.83 0.85
C MET A 217 8.72 -5.41 0.89
N VAL A 218 7.39 -5.27 1.08
CA VAL A 218 6.72 -3.95 1.21
C VAL A 218 6.81 -3.47 2.65
N MET A 219 7.36 -2.27 2.85
CA MET A 219 7.57 -1.69 4.18
C MET A 219 6.28 -1.09 4.75
N CYS A 220 5.91 -1.52 5.95
CA CYS A 220 4.67 -1.16 6.63
C CYS A 220 4.90 -0.73 8.08
N ALA A 221 4.18 0.30 8.52
CA ALA A 221 3.98 0.58 9.93
C ALA A 221 3.05 -0.49 10.53
N SER A 222 3.42 -1.12 11.65
CA SER A 222 2.69 -2.28 12.18
C SER A 222 2.52 -2.27 13.71
N THR A 223 1.32 -2.63 14.15
CA THR A 223 0.96 -3.00 15.53
C THR A 223 0.44 -4.45 15.53
N PRO A 224 0.17 -5.07 16.70
CA PRO A 224 -0.47 -6.39 16.76
C PRO A 224 -1.82 -6.46 16.04
N ASP A 225 -2.58 -5.35 16.03
CA ASP A 225 -3.96 -5.31 15.55
C ASP A 225 -4.10 -4.69 14.14
N LYS A 226 -3.17 -3.83 13.73
CA LYS A 226 -3.29 -3.02 12.50
C LYS A 226 -1.95 -2.87 11.77
N VAL A 227 -2.01 -2.96 10.44
CA VAL A 227 -0.87 -2.72 9.54
C VAL A 227 -1.25 -1.63 8.55
N GLU A 228 -0.34 -0.69 8.29
CA GLU A 228 -0.48 0.35 7.28
C GLU A 228 0.78 0.43 6.42
N ILE A 229 0.60 0.48 5.10
CA ILE A 229 1.71 0.72 4.16
C ILE A 229 2.31 2.11 4.40
N LEU A 230 3.64 2.20 4.30
CA LEU A 230 4.33 3.49 4.22
C LEU A 230 4.15 4.11 2.84
N GLU A 231 3.50 5.28 2.83
CA GLU A 231 3.20 6.06 1.63
C GLU A 231 4.35 7.04 1.35
N PRO A 232 4.98 6.98 0.16
CA PRO A 232 5.96 7.98 -0.26
C PRO A 232 5.29 9.32 -0.65
N PRO A 233 6.07 10.41 -0.78
CA PRO A 233 5.57 11.68 -1.33
C PRO A 233 4.92 11.50 -2.70
N SER A 234 3.83 12.23 -2.98
CA SER A 234 2.99 12.03 -4.17
C SER A 234 3.70 12.16 -5.52
N ASN A 235 4.83 12.86 -5.57
CA ASN A 235 5.62 13.08 -6.79
C ASN A 235 6.73 12.03 -7.01
N SER A 236 6.79 10.99 -6.17
CA SER A 236 7.80 9.92 -6.25
C SER A 236 7.55 8.98 -7.41
N LYS A 237 8.61 8.43 -7.99
CA LYS A 237 8.57 7.52 -9.13
C LYS A 237 9.10 6.12 -8.74
N PRO A 238 8.65 5.06 -9.44
CA PRO A 238 9.27 3.73 -9.32
C PRO A 238 10.80 3.81 -9.45
N GLY A 239 11.50 3.20 -8.49
CA GLY A 239 12.96 3.18 -8.44
C GLY A 239 13.64 4.37 -7.75
N ASP A 240 12.90 5.43 -7.37
CA ASP A 240 13.47 6.49 -6.53
C ASP A 240 13.97 5.89 -5.20
N ARG A 241 15.20 6.23 -4.81
CA ARG A 241 15.81 5.70 -3.58
C ARG A 241 15.35 6.45 -2.34
N VAL A 242 15.14 5.70 -1.26
CA VAL A 242 14.95 6.24 0.09
C VAL A 242 16.32 6.51 0.71
N GLN A 243 16.45 7.66 1.36
CA GLN A 243 17.64 8.11 2.07
C GLN A 243 17.28 8.48 3.51
N CYS A 244 18.24 8.35 4.41
CA CYS A 244 18.13 8.76 5.80
C CYS A 244 19.20 9.83 6.08
N GLU A 245 18.83 10.95 6.67
CA GLU A 245 19.73 12.12 6.76
C GLU A 245 20.94 11.87 7.67
N GLY A 246 22.15 12.07 7.15
CA GLY A 246 23.40 11.73 7.87
C GLY A 246 23.83 10.27 7.76
N TYR A 247 23.08 9.43 7.04
CA TYR A 247 23.49 8.08 6.63
C TYR A 247 23.78 8.04 5.11
N ASP A 248 24.89 7.47 4.70
CA ASP A 248 25.25 7.36 3.28
C ASP A 248 24.61 6.12 2.63
N CYS A 249 23.34 6.23 2.25
CA CYS A 249 22.60 5.19 1.55
C CYS A 249 22.95 5.07 0.04
N SER A 250 24.08 5.61 -0.42
CA SER A 250 24.48 5.53 -1.84
C SER A 250 24.87 4.11 -2.27
N SER A 251 25.45 3.32 -1.36
CA SER A 251 26.02 1.99 -1.64
C SER A 251 25.44 0.87 -0.74
N PRO A 252 24.17 0.47 -0.95
CA PRO A 252 23.59 -0.65 -0.21
C PRO A 252 24.25 -1.99 -0.56
N ASP A 253 24.18 -2.95 0.36
CA ASP A 253 24.72 -4.30 0.17
C ASP A 253 23.96 -5.01 -0.99
N ALA A 254 24.66 -5.71 -1.89
CA ALA A 254 24.02 -6.39 -3.02
C ALA A 254 22.98 -7.45 -2.60
N GLN A 255 23.20 -8.09 -1.44
CA GLN A 255 22.24 -8.99 -0.82
C GLN A 255 22.47 -9.03 0.70
N ILE A 256 21.44 -8.71 1.48
CA ILE A 256 21.54 -8.66 2.95
C ILE A 256 21.22 -10.02 3.61
N LYS A 257 21.93 -10.31 4.71
CA LYS A 257 21.71 -11.49 5.56
C LYS A 257 20.60 -11.22 6.59
N LYS A 258 19.82 -12.25 6.92
CA LYS A 258 18.71 -12.16 7.88
C LYS A 258 19.14 -11.60 9.25
N GLU A 259 20.27 -12.06 9.78
CA GLU A 259 20.84 -11.59 11.06
C GLU A 259 21.05 -10.07 11.12
N LEU A 260 21.35 -9.46 9.97
CA LEU A 260 21.57 -8.03 9.85
C LEU A 260 20.25 -7.27 9.76
N CYS A 261 19.24 -7.83 9.07
CA CYS A 261 17.87 -7.32 9.11
C CYS A 261 17.31 -7.33 10.53
N ASP A 262 17.46 -8.45 11.25
CA ASP A 262 16.97 -8.64 12.62
C ASP A 262 17.63 -7.63 13.61
N GLN A 263 18.81 -7.09 13.28
CA GLN A 263 19.48 -6.02 14.05
C GLN A 263 19.04 -4.60 13.67
N ILE A 264 18.72 -4.33 12.40
CA ILE A 264 18.39 -2.97 11.91
C ILE A 264 16.88 -2.66 12.05
N LEU A 265 16.00 -3.65 11.83
CA LEU A 265 14.55 -3.46 11.87
C LEU A 265 14.00 -2.88 13.20
N PRO A 266 14.50 -3.26 14.41
CA PRO A 266 14.02 -2.70 15.67
C PRO A 266 14.22 -1.17 15.81
N ASP A 267 15.20 -0.63 15.10
CA ASP A 267 15.55 0.80 15.10
C ASP A 267 14.70 1.62 14.10
N MET A 268 13.83 0.97 13.32
CA MET A 268 12.95 1.60 12.33
C MET A 268 11.53 1.78 12.90
N THR A 269 11.12 3.04 13.07
CA THR A 269 9.83 3.39 13.70
C THR A 269 9.21 4.62 13.05
N THR A 270 7.89 4.76 13.12
CA THR A 270 7.22 6.04 12.83
C THR A 270 7.34 7.00 14.01
N ASN A 271 7.35 8.31 13.76
CA ASN A 271 7.32 9.33 14.81
C ASN A 271 5.89 9.70 15.25
N ASP A 272 5.75 10.77 16.04
CA ASP A 272 4.51 11.36 16.53
C ASP A 272 3.57 11.88 15.43
N LYS A 273 4.11 12.13 14.23
CA LYS A 273 3.36 12.54 13.02
C LYS A 273 3.10 11.39 12.05
N GLY A 274 3.57 10.19 12.36
CA GLY A 274 3.48 9.02 11.49
C GLY A 274 4.55 8.98 10.39
N GLU A 275 5.51 9.90 10.40
CA GLU A 275 6.63 9.95 9.43
C GLU A 275 7.62 8.83 9.75
N ALA A 276 8.14 8.14 8.74
CA ALA A 276 9.06 7.02 8.89
C ALA A 276 10.46 7.49 9.33
N THR A 277 11.03 6.83 10.32
CA THR A 277 12.33 7.17 10.90
C THR A 277 13.22 5.96 11.12
N PHE A 278 14.53 6.20 11.18
CA PHE A 278 15.53 5.27 11.70
C PHE A 278 16.31 5.96 12.81
N LYS A 279 16.26 5.45 14.05
CA LYS A 279 16.86 6.08 15.24
C LYS A 279 16.44 7.55 15.42
N GLY A 280 15.19 7.88 15.08
CA GLY A 280 14.63 9.23 15.12
C GLY A 280 14.98 10.13 13.91
N VAL A 281 15.81 9.66 12.98
CA VAL A 281 16.17 10.38 11.75
C VAL A 281 15.14 10.09 10.65
N LEU A 282 14.60 11.14 10.04
CA LEU A 282 13.55 11.06 9.03
C LEU A 282 14.00 10.39 7.72
N TRP A 283 13.11 9.59 7.14
CA TRP A 283 13.25 9.04 5.79
C TRP A 283 12.78 10.04 4.73
N LYS A 284 13.61 10.24 3.71
CA LYS A 284 13.38 11.14 2.56
C LYS A 284 13.54 10.38 1.25
N VAL A 285 12.95 10.89 0.18
CA VAL A 285 13.17 10.36 -1.18
C VAL A 285 14.17 11.25 -1.89
N ALA A 286 15.24 10.68 -2.45
CA ALA A 286 16.43 11.42 -2.90
C ALA A 286 16.15 12.59 -3.87
N ASN A 287 15.14 12.44 -4.73
CA ASN A 287 14.81 13.38 -5.79
C ASN A 287 13.51 14.17 -5.55
N VAL A 288 12.84 13.98 -4.40
CA VAL A 288 11.47 14.47 -4.19
C VAL A 288 11.30 15.11 -2.83
N GLN A 289 10.79 16.35 -2.83
CA GLN A 289 10.49 17.07 -1.61
C GLN A 289 9.26 16.47 -0.91
N GLY A 290 9.49 15.82 0.23
CA GLY A 290 8.47 15.25 1.09
C GLY A 290 9.04 14.20 2.04
N LEU A 291 8.19 13.69 2.92
CA LEU A 291 8.51 12.64 3.88
C LEU A 291 7.66 11.40 3.61
N ILE A 292 8.22 10.23 3.91
CA ILE A 292 7.52 8.95 3.88
C ILE A 292 6.70 8.83 5.17
N LYS A 293 5.45 8.39 5.10
CA LYS A 293 4.52 8.40 6.24
C LYS A 293 3.52 7.24 6.23
N SER A 294 3.07 6.82 7.41
CA SER A 294 1.87 6.00 7.58
C SER A 294 0.60 6.87 7.44
N LYS A 295 -0.59 6.26 7.42
CA LYS A 295 -1.86 7.01 7.38
C LYS A 295 -2.27 7.53 8.75
N THR A 296 -2.10 6.71 9.80
CA THR A 296 -2.53 6.98 11.18
C THR A 296 -1.62 6.37 12.25
N LEU A 297 -0.73 5.42 11.92
CA LEU A 297 0.09 4.72 12.91
C LEU A 297 1.34 5.51 13.29
N VAL A 298 1.28 6.16 14.47
CA VAL A 298 2.35 6.97 15.08
C VAL A 298 3.09 6.20 16.16
N ASN A 299 4.41 6.41 16.30
CA ASN A 299 5.26 5.74 17.30
C ASN A 299 5.23 4.20 17.24
N VAL A 300 5.12 3.60 16.05
CA VAL A 300 5.06 2.13 15.86
C VAL A 300 6.28 1.59 15.10
N PRO A 301 6.63 0.29 15.26
CA PRO A 301 7.65 -0.36 14.45
C PRO A 301 7.30 -0.41 12.95
N ILE A 302 8.32 -0.22 12.11
CA ILE A 302 8.27 -0.46 10.67
C ILE A 302 8.83 -1.86 10.39
N LYS A 303 8.14 -2.64 9.55
CA LYS A 303 8.49 -4.02 9.18
C LYS A 303 8.24 -4.28 7.70
#